data_AF-V8CIT7-F1
#
_entry.id   AF-V8CIT7-F1
#
_cell.length_a   1.000
_cell.length_b   1.000
_cell.length_c   1.000
_cell.angle_alpha   90.00
_cell.angle_beta   90.00
_cell.angle_gamma   90.00
#
_symmetry.space_group_name_H-M   'P 1'
#
loop_
_entity.id
_entity.type
_entity.pdbx_description
1 polymer ?
#
loop_
_entity_poly.entity_id
_entity_poly.type
_entity_poly.pdbx_seq_one_letter_code
_entity_poly.pdbx_strand_id
1 'polypeptide(L)'
;MKPQIKSTALSIAASLCLGVCALGAQESAQAAYLDTQASINATTSTPYESPFITSVAEQDILEIEAVGIGVAPSESCSPAQAVALAKRAAIIDAYRHLGEQMYGIKLNANDTVQNMVLKNSSIKTKLNALIRGAKVRESACEQGICQVTMELKLDGKVWSQVLGI
;
A
#
# COMPACT_ATOMS: atom_id res chain seq x y z
N MET A 1 60.14 -18.13 -15.28
CA MET A 1 60.58 -18.36 -13.89
C MET A 1 59.40 -18.00 -12.98
N LYS A 2 58.68 -18.99 -12.43
CA LYS A 2 57.62 -18.78 -11.42
C LYS A 2 58.22 -19.07 -10.05
N PRO A 3 58.01 -18.21 -9.04
CA PRO A 3 57.98 -18.64 -7.67
C PRO A 3 56.54 -18.72 -7.14
N GLN A 4 56.40 -19.64 -6.19
CA GLN A 4 55.22 -20.28 -5.67
C GLN A 4 55.17 -20.01 -4.14
N ILE A 5 53.96 -19.82 -3.60
CA ILE A 5 53.52 -20.15 -2.21
C ILE A 5 54.08 -19.18 -1.13
N LYS A 6 53.26 -18.53 -0.28
CA LYS A 6 52.58 -19.14 0.89
C LYS A 6 51.37 -18.33 1.36
N SER A 7 50.30 -19.09 1.60
CA SER A 7 49.16 -18.77 2.46
C SER A 7 49.63 -18.62 3.92
N THR A 8 49.22 -17.53 4.58
CA THR A 8 49.17 -17.43 6.04
C THR A 8 47.90 -16.71 6.44
N ALA A 9 46.97 -17.48 6.98
CA ALA A 9 45.80 -16.98 7.70
C ALA A 9 46.27 -16.17 8.92
N LEU A 10 45.75 -14.95 9.08
CA LEU A 10 45.94 -14.17 10.29
C LEU A 10 44.60 -14.13 11.03
N SER A 11 44.50 -15.00 12.03
CA SER A 11 43.47 -14.97 13.06
C SER A 11 44.11 -14.37 14.31
N ILE A 12 43.69 -13.19 14.74
CA ILE A 12 43.92 -12.70 16.10
C ILE A 12 42.62 -12.08 16.61
N ALA A 13 42.21 -12.61 17.75
CA ALA A 13 41.00 -12.29 18.47
C ALA A 13 41.07 -10.97 19.26
N ALA A 14 39.87 -10.54 19.68
CA ALA A 14 39.58 -9.83 20.93
C ALA A 14 40.09 -8.39 21.10
N SER A 15 39.15 -7.45 21.09
CA SER A 15 39.18 -6.31 22.01
C SER A 15 37.77 -6.00 22.50
N LEU A 16 37.38 -6.72 23.56
CA LEU A 16 36.33 -6.33 24.50
C LEU A 16 36.94 -5.34 25.51
N CYS A 17 36.46 -4.10 25.52
CA CYS A 17 36.48 -3.22 26.70
C CYS A 17 35.08 -2.58 26.75
N LEU A 18 34.19 -3.03 27.64
CA LEU A 18 34.13 -2.67 29.06
C LEU A 18 33.97 -1.15 29.26
N GLY A 19 32.77 -0.67 28.97
CA GLY A 19 32.20 0.53 29.57
C GLY A 19 31.09 0.13 30.52
N VAL A 20 31.45 -0.04 31.79
CA VAL A 20 30.52 -0.24 32.92
C VAL A 20 30.00 1.13 33.34
N CYS A 21 28.69 1.35 33.23
CA CYS A 21 27.96 2.22 34.15
C CYS A 21 26.73 1.43 34.59
N ALA A 22 26.76 0.99 35.84
CA ALA A 22 25.72 0.21 36.47
C ALA A 22 24.62 1.11 37.06
N LEU A 23 23.52 0.45 37.40
CA LEU A 23 22.42 0.80 38.32
C LEU A 23 21.23 1.59 37.75
N GLY A 24 20.19 0.81 37.43
CA GLY A 24 18.80 1.25 37.28
C GLY A 24 17.94 0.03 36.95
N ALA A 25 17.51 -0.70 37.98
CA ALA A 25 16.67 -1.89 37.86
C ALA A 25 15.28 -1.55 37.29
N GLN A 26 14.78 -2.36 36.35
CA GLN A 26 13.34 -2.60 36.21
C GLN A 26 13.10 -3.96 35.53
N GLU A 27 12.75 -4.93 36.37
CA GLU A 27 12.31 -6.27 36.03
C GLU A 27 10.82 -6.37 36.39
N SER A 28 10.08 -7.26 35.71
CA SER A 28 8.67 -7.66 35.91
C SER A 28 7.57 -6.87 35.18
N ALA A 29 7.10 -7.43 34.06
CA ALA A 29 5.70 -7.35 33.63
C ALA A 29 5.36 -8.47 32.63
N GLN A 30 5.43 -9.72 33.09
CA GLN A 30 4.71 -10.85 32.49
C GLN A 30 3.82 -11.46 33.58
N ALA A 31 2.57 -10.99 33.69
CA ALA A 31 1.46 -11.67 34.39
C ALA A 31 0.16 -10.86 34.23
N ALA A 32 -0.71 -11.24 33.29
CA ALA A 32 -2.17 -11.09 33.37
C ALA A 32 -2.83 -11.72 32.12
N TYR A 33 -2.82 -13.04 32.10
CA TYR A 33 -3.65 -13.89 31.25
C TYR A 33 -4.92 -14.21 32.05
N LEU A 34 -6.11 -14.04 31.43
CA LEU A 34 -7.48 -14.39 31.86
C LEU A 34 -8.02 -13.89 33.22
N ASP A 35 -9.13 -13.16 33.16
CA ASP A 35 -10.46 -13.62 33.61
C ASP A 35 -11.39 -12.40 33.76
N THR A 36 -12.52 -12.40 33.06
CA THR A 36 -13.84 -11.89 33.49
C THR A 36 -14.76 -11.97 32.27
N GLN A 37 -15.46 -13.09 32.13
CA GLN A 37 -16.72 -13.12 31.39
C GLN A 37 -17.90 -12.97 32.35
N ALA A 38 -19.02 -12.50 31.79
CA ALA A 38 -20.37 -12.39 32.35
C ALA A 38 -20.60 -11.17 33.28
N SER A 39 -21.59 -10.31 33.11
CA SER A 39 -22.86 -10.39 32.40
C SER A 39 -23.43 -8.98 32.17
N ILE A 40 -23.91 -8.65 30.97
CA ILE A 40 -24.89 -7.57 30.77
C ILE A 40 -25.96 -8.04 29.77
N ASN A 41 -26.84 -8.92 30.25
CA ASN A 41 -28.14 -9.09 29.63
C ASN A 41 -29.16 -8.31 30.45
N ALA A 42 -29.56 -7.13 29.96
CA ALA A 42 -30.88 -6.56 30.23
C ALA A 42 -31.21 -5.45 29.22
N THR A 43 -31.93 -5.90 28.20
CA THR A 43 -32.86 -5.22 27.30
C THR A 43 -33.41 -3.86 27.77
N THR A 44 -33.19 -2.83 26.95
CA THR A 44 -34.13 -1.71 26.82
C THR A 44 -34.36 -1.45 25.33
N SER A 45 -35.45 -2.00 24.82
CA SER A 45 -35.98 -1.73 23.49
C SER A 45 -36.53 -0.31 23.43
N THR A 46 -35.97 0.54 22.57
CA THR A 46 -36.75 1.62 21.95
C THR A 46 -36.41 1.71 20.46
N PRO A 47 -37.39 2.05 19.60
CA PRO A 47 -37.44 1.57 18.22
C PRO A 47 -36.44 2.29 17.30
N TYR A 48 -35.83 1.50 16.40
CA TYR A 48 -34.97 1.95 15.32
C TYR A 48 -35.71 2.94 14.43
N GLU A 49 -35.32 4.21 14.47
CA GLU A 49 -35.71 5.19 13.48
C GLU A 49 -34.99 4.85 12.18
N SER A 50 -35.77 4.42 11.19
CA SER A 50 -35.32 4.03 9.85
C SER A 50 -34.48 5.15 9.23
N PRO A 51 -33.35 4.83 8.58
CA PRO A 51 -32.59 5.84 7.86
C PRO A 51 -33.47 6.45 6.76
N PHE A 52 -33.46 7.78 6.72
CA PHE A 52 -34.08 8.62 5.71
C PHE A 52 -33.65 8.15 4.32
N ILE A 53 -34.55 7.43 3.62
CA ILE A 53 -34.38 7.14 2.20
C ILE A 53 -34.68 8.45 1.46
N THR A 54 -33.64 9.28 1.29
CA THR A 54 -33.64 10.20 0.15
C THR A 54 -33.52 9.32 -1.08
N SER A 55 -34.52 9.36 -1.94
CA SER A 55 -34.48 8.77 -3.28
C SER A 55 -33.32 9.37 -4.06
N VAL A 56 -32.14 8.74 -3.98
CA VAL A 56 -30.99 9.07 -4.81
C VAL A 56 -31.23 8.39 -6.14
N ALA A 57 -31.30 9.19 -7.19
CA ALA A 57 -31.44 8.75 -8.56
C ALA A 57 -30.47 7.59 -8.84
N GLU A 58 -31.02 6.50 -9.38
CA GLU A 58 -30.34 5.28 -9.78
C GLU A 58 -29.25 5.61 -10.82
N GLN A 59 -28.07 5.95 -10.33
CA GLN A 59 -26.82 5.88 -11.05
C GLN A 59 -25.95 4.97 -10.19
N ASP A 60 -25.98 3.69 -10.53
CA ASP A 60 -25.20 2.65 -9.87
C ASP A 60 -23.74 2.86 -10.29
N ILE A 61 -23.09 3.94 -9.84
CA ILE A 61 -21.71 4.28 -10.17
C ILE A 61 -20.85 3.94 -8.97
N LEU A 62 -20.00 2.93 -9.11
CA LEU A 62 -18.98 2.59 -8.13
C LEU A 62 -17.75 3.47 -8.36
N GLU A 63 -17.38 4.26 -7.35
CA GLU A 63 -16.17 5.07 -7.37
C GLU A 63 -15.10 4.45 -6.47
N ILE A 64 -13.91 4.24 -7.04
CA ILE A 64 -12.73 3.75 -6.33
C ILE A 64 -11.67 4.84 -6.37
N GLU A 65 -11.01 5.08 -5.24
CA GLU A 65 -9.97 6.08 -5.12
C GLU A 65 -8.67 5.47 -4.60
N ALA A 66 -7.54 5.89 -5.17
CA ALA A 66 -6.25 5.59 -4.59
C ALA A 66 -5.28 6.77 -4.66
N VAL A 67 -4.39 6.80 -3.69
CA VAL A 67 -3.34 7.80 -3.56
C VAL A 67 -2.00 7.14 -3.89
N GLY A 68 -1.21 7.77 -4.74
CA GLY A 68 0.15 7.35 -5.06
C GLY A 68 1.17 8.41 -4.70
N ILE A 69 2.36 7.96 -4.32
CA ILE A 69 3.48 8.81 -3.93
C ILE A 69 4.65 8.61 -4.89
N GLY A 70 5.33 9.69 -5.23
CA GLY A 70 6.51 9.67 -6.08
C GLY A 70 7.57 10.63 -5.59
N VAL A 71 8.82 10.20 -5.66
CA VAL A 71 9.97 11.00 -5.22
C VAL A 71 10.86 11.27 -6.41
N ALA A 72 11.36 12.50 -6.52
CA ALA A 72 12.30 12.88 -7.55
C ALA A 72 13.65 12.18 -7.34
N PRO A 73 14.33 11.76 -8.42
CA PRO A 73 15.70 11.28 -8.31
C PRO A 73 16.65 12.41 -7.91
N SER A 74 17.72 12.05 -7.19
CA SER A 74 18.79 12.98 -6.79
C SER A 74 19.46 13.65 -7.99
N GLU A 75 19.56 12.95 -9.12
CA GLU A 75 20.28 13.38 -10.34
C GLU A 75 19.43 14.26 -11.28
N SER A 76 18.43 14.97 -10.76
CA SER A 76 17.59 15.83 -11.59
C SER A 76 18.32 17.12 -11.97
N CYS A 77 18.36 17.47 -13.27
CA CYS A 77 19.11 18.62 -13.76
C CYS A 77 18.43 19.96 -13.44
N SER A 78 17.11 19.97 -13.21
CA SER A 78 16.37 21.18 -12.81
C SER A 78 15.23 20.87 -11.83
N PRO A 79 14.81 21.85 -11.00
CA PRO A 79 13.67 21.68 -10.10
C PRO A 79 12.37 21.32 -10.84
N ALA A 80 12.14 21.91 -12.01
CA ALA A 80 10.98 21.59 -12.84
C ALA A 80 11.01 20.14 -13.34
N GLN A 81 12.20 19.64 -13.72
CA GLN A 81 12.38 18.24 -14.10
C GLN A 81 12.16 17.30 -12.91
N ALA A 82 12.67 17.66 -11.73
CA ALA A 82 12.48 16.90 -10.50
C ALA A 82 10.98 16.68 -10.20
N VAL A 83 10.20 17.76 -10.22
CA VAL A 83 8.74 17.72 -9.99
C VAL A 83 8.04 16.89 -11.06
N ALA A 84 8.42 17.02 -12.33
CA ALA A 84 7.83 16.24 -13.41
C ALA A 84 8.08 14.73 -13.25
N LEU A 85 9.29 14.34 -12.81
CA LEU A 85 9.63 12.94 -12.56
C LEU A 85 8.92 12.39 -11.32
N ALA A 86 8.89 13.15 -10.23
CA ALA A 86 8.16 12.79 -9.01
C ALA A 86 6.67 12.58 -9.30
N LYS A 87 6.03 13.49 -10.05
CA LYS A 87 4.62 13.37 -10.42
C LYS A 87 4.35 12.12 -11.28
N ARG A 88 5.24 11.78 -12.21
CA ARG A 88 5.13 10.55 -13.01
C ARG A 88 5.22 9.30 -12.14
N ALA A 89 6.17 9.27 -11.20
CA ALA A 89 6.29 8.17 -10.25
C ALA A 89 5.02 8.03 -9.39
N ALA A 90 4.47 9.15 -8.90
CA ALA A 90 3.24 9.17 -8.10
C ALA A 90 2.02 8.65 -8.87
N ILE A 91 1.90 8.99 -10.16
CA ILE A 91 0.83 8.47 -11.02
C ILE A 91 0.95 6.95 -11.17
N ILE A 92 2.14 6.43 -11.45
CA ILE A 92 2.38 4.98 -11.60
C ILE A 92 2.05 4.25 -10.29
N ASP A 93 2.43 4.84 -9.16
CA ASP A 93 2.14 4.31 -7.84
C ASP A 93 0.62 4.27 -7.54
N ALA A 94 -0.09 5.35 -7.90
CA ALA A 94 -1.55 5.42 -7.75
C ALA A 94 -2.27 4.38 -8.63
N TYR A 95 -1.81 4.17 -9.87
CA TYR A 95 -2.32 3.12 -10.74
C TYR A 95 -2.15 1.72 -10.14
N ARG A 96 -1.01 1.46 -9.48
CA ARG A 96 -0.76 0.20 -8.78
C ARG A 96 -1.75 0.02 -7.63
N HIS A 97 -1.94 1.03 -6.78
CA HIS A 97 -2.89 0.97 -5.67
C HIS A 97 -4.34 0.80 -6.15
N LEU A 98 -4.77 1.53 -7.19
CA LEU A 98 -6.09 1.36 -7.80
C LEU A 98 -6.29 -0.08 -8.31
N GLY A 99 -5.25 -0.64 -8.95
CA GLY A 99 -5.26 -2.03 -9.40
C GLY A 99 -5.46 -2.98 -8.22
N GLU A 100 -4.57 -2.94 -7.24
CA GLU A 100 -4.64 -3.77 -6.03
C GLU A 100 -6.02 -3.74 -5.38
N GLN A 101 -6.61 -2.56 -5.21
CA GLN A 101 -7.94 -2.40 -4.64
C GLN A 101 -9.04 -3.01 -5.52
N MET A 102 -9.06 -2.70 -6.82
CA MET A 102 -10.07 -3.20 -7.76
C MET A 102 -10.04 -4.73 -7.91
N TYR A 103 -8.87 -5.35 -7.74
CA TYR A 103 -8.70 -6.80 -7.82
C TYR A 103 -8.80 -7.53 -6.49
N GLY A 104 -8.66 -6.82 -5.36
CA GLY A 104 -8.48 -7.46 -4.06
C GLY A 104 -7.17 -8.26 -3.98
N ILE A 105 -6.12 -7.83 -4.69
CA ILE A 105 -4.81 -8.50 -4.68
C ILE A 105 -3.72 -7.56 -4.15
N LYS A 106 -2.58 -8.13 -3.77
CA LYS A 106 -1.36 -7.39 -3.45
C LYS A 106 -0.28 -7.68 -4.49
N LEU A 107 0.30 -6.63 -5.06
CA LEU A 107 1.40 -6.74 -6.01
C LEU A 107 2.71 -6.81 -5.21
N ASN A 108 3.41 -7.94 -5.31
CA ASN A 108 4.74 -8.10 -4.74
C ASN A 108 5.81 -7.52 -5.67
N ALA A 109 6.95 -7.10 -5.13
CA ALA A 109 8.07 -6.61 -5.93
C ALA A 109 8.63 -7.64 -6.93
N ASN A 110 8.45 -8.94 -6.64
CA ASN A 110 8.91 -10.03 -7.50
C ASN A 110 7.88 -10.45 -8.57
N ASP A 111 6.62 -10.06 -8.40
CA ASP A 111 5.53 -10.42 -9.31
C ASP A 111 5.27 -9.27 -10.29
N THR A 112 5.27 -9.57 -11.59
CA THR A 112 4.96 -8.56 -12.61
C THR A 112 3.48 -8.60 -12.98
N VAL A 113 2.92 -7.43 -13.32
CA VAL A 113 1.55 -7.32 -13.86
C VAL A 113 1.33 -8.25 -15.06
N GLN A 114 2.35 -8.37 -15.91
CA GLN A 114 2.33 -9.25 -17.07
C GLN A 114 2.12 -10.72 -16.67
N ASN A 115 2.86 -11.22 -15.68
CA ASN A 115 2.75 -12.61 -15.23
C ASN A 115 1.35 -12.91 -14.65
N MET A 116 0.71 -11.93 -13.99
CA MET A 116 -0.65 -12.09 -13.47
C MET A 116 -1.69 -12.14 -14.59
N VAL A 117 -1.56 -11.26 -15.59
CA VAL A 117 -2.45 -11.19 -16.75
C VAL A 117 -2.37 -12.48 -17.60
N LEU A 118 -1.20 -13.13 -17.65
CA LEU A 118 -1.03 -14.41 -18.33
C LEU A 118 -1.72 -15.57 -17.58
N LYS A 119 -1.75 -15.52 -16.25
CA LYS A 119 -2.34 -16.58 -15.41
C LYS A 119 -3.86 -16.47 -15.30
N ASN A 120 -4.44 -15.27 -15.46
CA ASN A 120 -5.87 -15.05 -15.26
C ASN A 120 -6.44 -14.01 -16.25
N SER A 121 -7.38 -14.45 -17.09
CA SER A 121 -8.06 -13.59 -18.08
C SER A 121 -8.99 -12.55 -17.45
N SER A 122 -9.56 -12.81 -16.26
CA SER A 122 -10.32 -11.82 -15.49
C SER A 122 -9.42 -10.65 -15.06
N ILE A 123 -8.15 -10.92 -14.74
CA ILE A 123 -7.18 -9.87 -14.45
C ILE A 123 -7.00 -8.98 -15.68
N LYS A 124 -6.84 -9.56 -16.87
CA LYS A 124 -6.73 -8.80 -18.12
C LYS A 124 -7.92 -7.86 -18.36
N THR A 125 -9.15 -8.36 -18.20
CA THR A 125 -10.38 -7.59 -18.50
C THR A 125 -10.52 -6.39 -17.59
N LYS A 126 -10.39 -6.57 -16.26
CA LYS A 126 -10.53 -5.43 -15.34
C LYS A 126 -9.38 -4.42 -15.53
N LEU A 127 -8.21 -4.83 -16.04
CA LEU A 127 -7.02 -3.96 -16.12
C LEU A 127 -7.22 -2.98 -17.26
N ASN A 128 -7.70 -3.51 -18.38
CA ASN A 128 -8.11 -2.70 -19.52
C ASN A 128 -9.15 -1.66 -19.12
N ALA A 129 -10.05 -2.02 -18.22
CA ALA A 129 -11.11 -1.12 -17.78
C ALA A 129 -10.59 -0.06 -16.78
N LEU A 130 -9.68 -0.41 -15.87
CA LEU A 130 -8.95 0.57 -15.04
C LEU A 130 -8.13 1.55 -15.87
N ILE A 131 -7.37 1.08 -16.87
CA ILE A 131 -6.57 1.95 -17.75
C ILE A 131 -7.45 2.95 -18.50
N ARG A 132 -8.67 2.55 -18.89
CA ARG A 132 -9.62 3.41 -19.62
C ARG A 132 -10.39 4.36 -18.72
N GLY A 133 -10.68 3.96 -17.48
CA GLY A 133 -11.59 4.69 -16.58
C GLY A 133 -10.89 5.56 -15.54
N ALA A 134 -9.63 5.30 -15.22
CA ALA A 134 -8.95 6.01 -14.15
C ALA A 134 -8.53 7.42 -14.56
N LYS A 135 -8.79 8.40 -13.69
CA LYS A 135 -8.49 9.82 -13.90
C LYS A 135 -7.77 10.38 -12.68
N VAL A 136 -6.90 11.35 -12.91
CA VAL A 136 -6.28 12.11 -11.81
C VAL A 136 -7.30 13.13 -11.33
N ARG A 137 -7.66 13.07 -10.04
CA ARG A 137 -8.53 14.05 -9.39
C ARG A 137 -7.69 15.23 -8.92
N GLU A 138 -6.62 14.95 -8.19
CA GLU A 138 -5.76 15.96 -7.56
C GLU A 138 -4.29 15.56 -7.62
N SER A 139 -3.41 16.56 -7.58
CA SER A 139 -1.98 16.34 -7.42
C SER A 139 -1.34 17.47 -6.63
N ALA A 140 -0.56 17.13 -5.61
CA ALA A 140 0.24 18.05 -4.82
C ALA A 140 1.72 17.66 -4.92
N CYS A 141 2.61 18.65 -5.06
CA CYS A 141 4.04 18.41 -5.09
C CYS A 141 4.75 19.40 -4.19
N GLU A 142 5.52 18.89 -3.25
CA GLU A 142 6.26 19.70 -2.28
C GLU A 142 7.65 19.09 -2.06
N GLN A 143 8.69 19.92 -2.13
CA GLN A 143 10.08 19.53 -1.80
C GLN A 143 10.60 18.27 -2.53
N GLY A 144 10.19 18.06 -3.79
CA GLY A 144 10.62 16.90 -4.59
C GLY A 144 9.84 15.61 -4.33
N ILE A 145 8.80 15.66 -3.49
CA ILE A 145 7.82 14.60 -3.30
C ILE A 145 6.52 15.04 -3.96
N CYS A 146 5.87 14.14 -4.69
CA CYS A 146 4.55 14.35 -5.25
C CYS A 146 3.58 13.31 -4.72
N GLN A 147 2.37 13.77 -4.41
CA GLN A 147 1.21 12.94 -4.11
C GLN A 147 0.16 13.14 -5.20
N VAL A 148 -0.39 12.04 -5.70
CA VAL A 148 -1.42 12.06 -6.73
C VAL A 148 -2.60 11.22 -6.26
N THR A 149 -3.77 11.83 -6.30
CA THR A 149 -5.05 11.16 -6.01
C THR A 149 -5.73 10.83 -7.32
N MET A 150 -6.00 9.55 -7.53
CA MET A 150 -6.68 9.04 -8.71
C MET A 150 -8.05 8.48 -8.35
N GLU A 151 -9.03 8.74 -9.21
CA GLU A 151 -10.38 8.21 -9.13
C GLU A 151 -10.65 7.27 -10.31
N LEU A 152 -11.46 6.25 -10.08
CA LEU A 152 -11.96 5.33 -11.09
C LEU A 152 -13.47 5.20 -10.90
N LYS A 153 -14.23 5.70 -11.88
CA LYS A 153 -15.69 5.64 -11.90
C LYS A 153 -16.14 4.49 -12.78
N LEU A 154 -16.89 3.56 -12.21
CA LEU A 154 -17.33 2.32 -12.81
C LEU A 154 -18.85 2.28 -12.87
N ASP A 155 -19.42 1.92 -14.03
CA ASP A 155 -20.86 1.64 -14.14
C ASP A 155 -21.18 0.28 -13.50
N GLY A 156 -21.83 0.28 -12.35
CA GLY A 156 -22.25 -0.88 -11.57
C GLY A 156 -23.06 -1.91 -12.35
N LYS A 157 -23.84 -1.49 -13.37
CA LYS A 157 -24.57 -2.44 -14.24
C LYS A 157 -23.62 -3.22 -15.15
N VAL A 158 -22.59 -2.54 -15.68
CA VAL A 158 -21.55 -3.17 -16.50
C VAL A 158 -20.60 -4.00 -15.64
N TRP A 159 -20.28 -3.49 -14.45
CA TRP A 159 -19.23 -4.06 -13.62
C TRP A 159 -19.69 -5.22 -12.74
N SER A 160 -20.96 -5.29 -12.31
CA SER A 160 -21.53 -6.50 -11.68
C SER A 160 -21.33 -7.73 -12.57
N GLN A 161 -21.61 -7.60 -13.86
CA GLN A 161 -21.42 -8.66 -14.85
C GLN A 161 -19.94 -9.08 -15.01
N VAL A 162 -19.01 -8.12 -14.97
CA VAL A 162 -17.56 -8.37 -15.13
C VAL A 162 -16.91 -8.94 -13.87
N LEU A 163 -17.40 -8.54 -12.70
CA LEU A 163 -16.88 -8.95 -11.39
C LEU A 163 -17.55 -10.24 -10.87
N GLY A 164 -18.68 -10.65 -11.45
CA GLY A 164 -19.40 -11.86 -11.03
C GLY A 164 -20.03 -11.74 -9.64
N ILE A 165 -20.36 -10.51 -9.24
CA ILE A 165 -21.08 -10.15 -8.01
C ILE A 165 -22.51 -9.76 -8.35
#